data_AF-A0A7X8BUB8-F1
#
_entry.id   AF-A0A7X8BUB8-F1
#
_cell.length_a   1.000
_cell.length_b   1.000
_cell.length_c   1.000
_cell.angle_alpha   90.00
_cell.angle_beta   90.00
_cell.angle_gamma   90.00
#
_symmetry.space_group_name_H-M   'P 1'
#
loop_
_entity.id
_entity.type
_entity.pdbx_description
1 polymer ?
#
loop_
_entity_poly.entity_id
_entity_poly.type
_entity_poly.pdbx_seq_one_letter_code
_entity_poly.pdbx_strand_id
1 'polypeptide(L)'
;MAKWYQKITEGIPSGKIFKKSFDQAKDDKCPACGIKHDNQALAENFYVCQCGFHYKITSFDYFDGLFGEKAYTLLFENIQPVDILGFTDRISYNSRLTKVRQSTGLNEAINIATGKCDNFDLLAGAMDFNFIGGTMGSVVGEKIRLASNYCIEHNMPLLLISRSSGARLMEGMFSLMQMVKTTLAVSKLDEHRIPFISYLINPVMGGVTASYGMIADFVIAEPRSLIGYTGPRIIKESIGKEPPNDFQKSEFLLKNGFIDMIINRNELKPTIIKLINLIRN
;
A
#
# COMPACT_ATOMS: atom_id res chain seq x y z
N MET A 1 -33.17 22.35 -22.79
CA MET A 1 -32.73 21.27 -21.86
C MET A 1 -31.35 20.82 -22.27
N ALA A 2 -30.40 20.84 -21.34
CA ALA A 2 -28.97 20.66 -21.60
C ALA A 2 -28.66 19.23 -22.11
N LYS A 3 -27.97 19.14 -23.26
CA LYS A 3 -27.42 17.92 -23.86
C LYS A 3 -26.13 17.45 -23.14
N TRP A 4 -26.16 17.32 -21.82
CA TRP A 4 -24.97 16.92 -21.04
C TRP A 4 -24.84 15.40 -20.89
N TYR A 5 -25.78 14.61 -21.41
CA TYR A 5 -25.73 13.15 -21.40
C TYR A 5 -26.09 12.60 -22.79
N GLN A 6 -25.12 12.63 -23.71
CA GLN A 6 -25.15 11.73 -24.86
C GLN A 6 -24.35 10.48 -24.47
N LYS A 7 -25.03 9.33 -24.43
CA LYS A 7 -24.38 8.02 -24.30
C LYS A 7 -23.38 7.90 -25.44
N ILE A 8 -22.09 7.90 -25.12
CA ILE A 8 -21.05 7.52 -26.07
C ILE A 8 -21.25 6.01 -26.33
N THR A 9 -21.74 5.68 -27.53
CA THR A 9 -21.99 4.30 -28.00
C THR A 9 -20.73 3.63 -28.52
N GLU A 10 -19.66 4.39 -28.74
CA GLU A 10 -18.35 3.85 -29.05
C GLU A 10 -17.67 3.41 -27.75
N GLY A 11 -17.47 2.10 -27.61
CA GLY A 11 -16.75 1.56 -26.46
C GLY A 11 -15.40 2.26 -26.30
N ILE A 12 -15.02 2.56 -25.05
CA ILE A 12 -13.70 3.11 -24.70
C ILE A 12 -12.67 2.27 -25.47
N PRO A 13 -11.87 2.87 -26.38
CA PRO A 13 -10.87 2.11 -27.11
C PRO A 13 -10.03 1.40 -26.07
N SER A 14 -10.03 0.07 -26.09
CA SER A 14 -9.22 -0.73 -25.19
C SER A 14 -7.76 -0.46 -25.56
N GLY A 15 -7.21 0.63 -25.02
CA GLY A 15 -5.82 1.01 -25.19
C GLY A 15 -5.00 -0.22 -24.83
N LYS A 16 -4.05 -0.58 -25.71
CA LYS A 16 -3.14 -1.70 -25.51
C LYS A 16 -2.70 -1.68 -24.05
N ILE A 17 -3.12 -2.69 -23.28
CA ILE A 17 -2.61 -2.90 -21.93
C ILE A 17 -1.15 -3.24 -22.16
N PHE A 18 -0.29 -2.23 -22.06
CA PHE A 18 1.13 -2.46 -21.92
C PHE A 18 1.28 -3.28 -20.64
N LYS A 19 1.54 -4.57 -20.80
CA LYS A 19 2.13 -5.40 -19.76
C LYS A 19 3.48 -4.76 -19.44
N LYS A 20 3.51 -3.78 -18.54
CA LYS A 20 4.71 -3.61 -17.72
C LYS A 20 4.75 -4.85 -16.84
N SER A 21 5.59 -5.78 -17.26
CA SER A 21 6.09 -6.84 -16.39
C SER A 21 6.47 -6.20 -15.06
N PHE A 22 6.07 -6.84 -13.97
CA PHE A 22 6.56 -6.54 -12.64
C PHE A 22 8.08 -6.35 -12.70
N ASP A 23 8.61 -5.42 -11.91
CA ASP A 23 10.06 -5.20 -11.76
C ASP A 23 10.67 -6.40 -11.03
N GLN A 24 10.55 -7.61 -11.59
CA GLN A 24 11.64 -8.56 -11.52
C GLN A 24 12.78 -7.88 -12.25
N ALA A 25 13.93 -7.76 -11.59
CA ALA A 25 15.14 -7.29 -12.22
C ALA A 25 15.34 -8.15 -13.49
N LYS A 26 15.01 -7.59 -14.65
CA LYS A 26 15.46 -8.16 -15.92
C LYS A 26 16.98 -8.05 -15.84
N ASP A 27 17.62 -9.20 -15.63
CA ASP A 27 19.08 -9.38 -15.57
C ASP A 27 19.78 -8.91 -14.27
N ASP A 28 19.12 -8.95 -13.10
CA ASP A 28 19.64 -8.51 -11.79
C ASP A 28 20.15 -7.04 -11.76
N LYS A 29 19.76 -6.22 -12.74
CA LYS A 29 20.16 -4.82 -12.85
C LYS A 29 19.16 -3.90 -12.16
N CYS A 30 19.70 -2.91 -11.46
CA CYS A 30 18.90 -1.83 -10.89
C CYS A 30 18.24 -1.00 -11.99
N PRO A 31 16.90 -0.81 -11.95
CA PRO A 31 16.20 -0.03 -12.97
C PRO A 31 16.56 1.48 -12.92
N ALA A 32 17.15 1.97 -11.82
CA ALA A 32 17.53 3.37 -11.67
C ALA A 32 18.99 3.65 -12.09
N CYS A 33 19.95 2.81 -11.72
CA CYS A 33 21.38 3.05 -11.99
C CYS A 33 22.04 2.01 -12.91
N GLY A 34 21.34 0.92 -13.27
CA GLY A 34 21.86 -0.12 -14.16
C GLY A 34 22.88 -1.07 -13.53
N ILE A 35 23.27 -0.86 -12.27
CA ILE A 35 24.22 -1.72 -11.53
C ILE A 35 23.60 -3.09 -11.31
N LYS A 36 24.38 -4.14 -11.58
CA LYS A 36 23.99 -5.52 -11.27
C LYS A 36 24.20 -5.77 -9.78
N HIS A 37 23.22 -6.36 -9.11
CA HIS A 37 23.33 -6.73 -7.72
C HIS A 37 23.24 -8.24 -7.54
N ASP A 38 23.88 -8.73 -6.49
CA ASP A 38 23.58 -10.04 -5.94
C ASP A 38 22.29 -9.97 -5.10
N ASN A 39 21.46 -11.00 -5.21
CA ASN A 39 20.16 -11.05 -4.54
C ASN A 39 20.31 -11.19 -3.02
N GLN A 40 21.35 -11.90 -2.55
CA GLN A 40 21.63 -12.00 -1.12
C GLN A 40 22.06 -10.65 -0.54
N ALA A 41 23.01 -9.98 -1.20
CA ALA A 41 23.43 -8.63 -0.80
C ALA A 41 22.27 -7.62 -0.81
N LEU A 42 21.32 -7.73 -1.76
CA LEU A 42 20.11 -6.92 -1.74
C LEU A 42 19.22 -7.26 -0.54
N ALA A 43 18.99 -8.54 -0.25
CA ALA A 43 18.17 -8.94 0.90
C ALA A 43 18.76 -8.43 2.23
N GLU A 44 20.08 -8.54 2.41
CA GLU A 44 20.80 -8.01 3.57
C GLU A 44 20.68 -6.49 3.70
N ASN A 45 20.55 -5.78 2.58
CA ASN A 45 20.32 -4.33 2.54
C ASN A 45 18.84 -3.96 2.33
N PHE A 46 17.93 -4.80 2.84
CA PHE A 46 16.47 -4.63 2.80
C PHE A 46 15.90 -4.25 1.42
N TYR A 47 16.48 -4.81 0.37
CA TYR A 47 16.17 -4.56 -1.02
C TYR A 47 16.24 -3.06 -1.40
N VAL A 48 17.24 -2.37 -0.86
CA VAL A 48 17.61 -1.01 -1.24
C VAL A 48 18.90 -1.06 -2.06
N CYS A 49 18.88 -0.45 -3.24
CA CYS A 49 20.08 -0.29 -4.05
C CYS A 49 21.01 0.77 -3.42
N GLN A 50 22.31 0.67 -3.68
CA GLN A 50 23.29 1.71 -3.31
C GLN A 50 22.95 3.10 -3.88
N CYS A 51 22.21 3.19 -4.99
CA CYS A 51 21.70 4.46 -5.52
C CYS A 51 20.41 4.96 -4.82
N GLY A 52 20.04 4.35 -3.70
CA GLY A 52 18.83 4.62 -2.93
C GLY A 52 17.54 4.18 -3.64
N PHE A 53 17.60 3.30 -4.64
CA PHE A 53 16.40 2.77 -5.30
C PHE A 53 15.79 1.66 -4.45
N HIS A 54 14.54 1.84 -4.07
CA HIS A 54 13.80 0.89 -3.26
C HIS A 54 13.09 -0.10 -4.17
N TYR A 55 13.52 -1.37 -4.11
CA TYR A 55 12.85 -2.42 -4.87
C TYR A 55 11.51 -2.80 -4.25
N LYS A 56 10.69 -3.47 -5.06
CA LYS A 56 9.43 -4.04 -4.63
C LYS A 56 9.71 -5.24 -3.74
N ILE A 57 9.16 -5.23 -2.53
CA ILE A 57 9.21 -6.37 -1.61
C ILE A 57 7.79 -6.79 -1.21
N THR A 58 7.68 -7.98 -0.64
CA THR A 58 6.43 -8.55 -0.16
C THR A 58 6.07 -8.02 1.22
N SER A 59 4.83 -8.29 1.64
CA SER A 59 4.39 -8.01 3.01
C SER A 59 5.23 -8.73 4.07
N PHE A 60 5.68 -9.97 3.80
CA PHE A 60 6.48 -10.75 4.74
C PHE A 60 7.89 -10.20 4.93
N ASP A 61 8.51 -9.70 3.86
CA ASP A 61 9.83 -9.06 3.94
C ASP A 61 9.80 -7.85 4.90
N TYR A 62 8.69 -7.08 4.90
CA TYR A 62 8.50 -6.00 5.87
C TYR A 62 8.39 -6.51 7.31
N PHE A 63 7.67 -7.61 7.53
CA PHE A 63 7.53 -8.20 8.86
C PHE A 63 8.85 -8.75 9.37
N ASP A 64 9.62 -9.44 8.52
CA ASP A 64 10.96 -9.92 8.88
C ASP A 64 11.90 -8.75 9.23
N GLY A 65 11.86 -7.65 8.46
CA GLY A 65 12.65 -6.45 8.76
C GLY A 65 12.25 -5.72 10.03
N LEU A 66 10.96 -5.75 10.41
CA LEU A 66 10.45 -5.09 11.62
C LEU A 66 10.67 -5.95 12.88
N PHE A 67 10.31 -7.23 12.82
CA PHE A 67 10.24 -8.10 13.99
C PHE A 67 11.42 -9.06 14.11
N GLY A 68 12.14 -9.31 13.02
CA GLY A 68 13.10 -10.40 12.89
C GLY A 68 12.51 -11.56 12.08
N GLU A 69 13.38 -12.40 11.51
CA GLU A 69 12.98 -13.50 10.62
C GLU A 69 11.94 -14.42 11.30
N LYS A 70 10.72 -14.43 10.75
CA LYS A 70 9.56 -15.21 11.26
C LYS A 70 9.25 -14.99 12.75
N ALA A 71 9.69 -13.86 13.32
CA ALA A 71 9.49 -13.53 14.72
C ALA A 71 8.17 -12.76 14.97
N TYR A 72 7.11 -13.17 14.28
CA TYR A 72 5.80 -12.53 14.33
C TYR A 72 4.67 -13.54 14.21
N THR A 73 3.48 -13.15 14.68
CA THR A 73 2.24 -13.91 14.54
C THR A 73 1.35 -13.25 13.52
N LEU A 74 0.93 -14.00 12.50
CA LEU A 74 -0.04 -13.53 11.51
C LEU A 74 -1.46 -13.54 12.11
N LEU A 75 -2.23 -12.51 11.78
CA LEU A 75 -3.60 -12.35 12.26
C LEU A 75 -4.58 -12.32 11.08
N PHE A 76 -5.81 -12.80 11.33
CA PHE A 76 -6.94 -12.73 10.40
C PHE A 76 -6.68 -13.42 9.04
N GLU A 77 -5.83 -14.46 9.03
CA GLU A 77 -5.43 -15.18 7.80
C GLU A 77 -6.59 -15.88 7.10
N ASN A 78 -7.62 -16.25 7.88
CA ASN A 78 -8.83 -16.93 7.42
C ASN A 78 -9.83 -16.01 6.68
N ILE A 79 -9.62 -14.69 6.67
CA ILE A 79 -10.53 -13.76 5.99
C ILE A 79 -10.11 -13.61 4.53
N GLN A 80 -11.04 -13.92 3.62
CA GLN A 80 -10.78 -14.06 2.20
C GLN A 80 -11.87 -13.37 1.35
N PRO A 81 -11.49 -12.76 0.20
CA PRO A 81 -12.46 -12.11 -0.67
C PRO A 81 -13.36 -13.13 -1.36
N VAL A 82 -14.60 -12.71 -1.59
CA VAL A 82 -15.66 -13.46 -2.27
C VAL A 82 -16.28 -12.59 -3.36
N ASP A 83 -16.62 -13.21 -4.49
CA ASP A 83 -17.30 -12.52 -5.59
C ASP A 83 -18.81 -12.50 -5.38
N ILE A 84 -19.29 -11.48 -4.66
CA ILE A 84 -20.73 -11.27 -4.40
C ILE A 84 -21.44 -10.70 -5.63
N LEU A 85 -20.72 -9.98 -6.49
CA LEU A 85 -21.30 -9.28 -7.64
C LEU A 85 -21.37 -10.16 -8.91
N GLY A 86 -20.74 -11.33 -8.90
CA GLY A 86 -20.56 -12.15 -10.11
C GLY A 86 -19.76 -11.40 -11.18
N PHE A 87 -18.80 -10.57 -10.77
CA PHE A 87 -18.13 -9.63 -11.67
C PHE A 87 -17.28 -10.38 -12.71
N THR A 88 -17.46 -10.04 -13.99
CA THR A 88 -16.68 -10.62 -15.08
C THR A 88 -16.19 -9.52 -16.02
N ASP A 89 -14.88 -9.51 -16.26
CA ASP A 89 -14.25 -8.73 -17.32
C ASP A 89 -13.73 -9.67 -18.44
N ARG A 90 -12.44 -9.62 -18.77
CA ARG A 90 -11.78 -10.63 -19.60
C ARG A 90 -11.78 -12.00 -18.94
N ILE A 91 -11.79 -12.05 -17.61
CA ILE A 91 -11.94 -13.25 -16.79
C ILE A 91 -12.90 -12.95 -15.63
N SER A 92 -13.52 -13.98 -15.05
CA SER A 92 -14.31 -13.79 -13.83
C SER A 92 -13.44 -13.34 -12.65
N TYR A 93 -14.02 -12.61 -11.70
CA TYR A 93 -13.30 -12.21 -10.49
C TYR A 93 -12.88 -13.42 -9.66
N ASN A 94 -13.72 -14.45 -9.54
CA ASN A 94 -13.36 -15.72 -8.91
C ASN A 94 -12.15 -16.41 -9.57
N SER A 95 -12.08 -16.45 -10.91
CA SER A 95 -10.92 -16.99 -11.62
C SER A 95 -9.67 -16.17 -11.36
N ARG A 96 -9.80 -14.84 -11.27
CA ARG A 96 -8.70 -13.93 -10.94
C ARG A 96 -8.17 -14.17 -9.52
N LEU A 97 -9.06 -14.30 -8.53
CA LEU A 97 -8.72 -14.61 -7.15
C LEU A 97 -7.97 -15.94 -7.06
N THR A 98 -8.50 -16.98 -7.71
CA THR A 98 -7.86 -18.31 -7.76
C THR A 98 -6.46 -18.23 -8.34
N LYS A 99 -6.31 -17.58 -9.49
CA LYS A 99 -5.02 -17.44 -10.16
C LYS A 99 -3.99 -16.68 -9.32
N VAL A 100 -4.41 -15.56 -8.71
CA VAL A 100 -3.52 -14.75 -7.86
C VAL A 100 -3.06 -15.56 -6.67
N ARG A 101 -3.98 -16.21 -5.93
CA ARG A 101 -3.66 -17.09 -4.79
C ARG A 101 -2.68 -18.19 -5.17
N GLN A 102 -2.89 -18.86 -6.30
CA GLN A 102 -1.98 -19.89 -6.79
C GLN A 102 -0.58 -19.33 -7.13
N SER A 103 -0.51 -18.14 -7.70
CA SER A 103 0.77 -17.55 -8.11
C SER A 103 1.56 -16.89 -6.98
N THR A 104 0.90 -16.41 -5.93
CA THR A 104 1.53 -15.61 -4.87
C THR A 104 1.49 -16.26 -3.50
N GLY A 105 0.61 -17.25 -3.27
CA GLY A 105 0.32 -17.80 -1.94
C GLY A 105 -0.43 -16.83 -1.01
N LEU A 106 -0.79 -15.63 -1.48
CA LEU A 106 -1.45 -14.61 -0.66
C LEU A 106 -2.97 -14.80 -0.64
N ASN A 107 -3.58 -14.70 0.54
CA ASN A 107 -5.04 -14.73 0.68
C ASN A 107 -5.72 -13.41 0.28
N GLU A 108 -5.02 -12.28 0.45
CA GLU A 108 -5.49 -10.92 0.15
C GLU A 108 -4.29 -9.97 -0.04
N ALA A 109 -4.55 -8.76 -0.54
CA ALA A 109 -3.63 -7.64 -0.72
C ALA A 109 -3.10 -6.99 0.56
N ILE A 110 -3.52 -7.43 1.74
CA ILE A 110 -2.93 -6.99 3.01
C ILE A 110 -2.80 -8.19 3.95
N ASN A 111 -1.63 -8.30 4.57
CA ASN A 111 -1.38 -9.18 5.70
C ASN A 111 -1.21 -8.33 6.96
N ILE A 112 -1.62 -8.90 8.09
CA ILE A 112 -1.52 -8.28 9.41
C ILE A 112 -0.65 -9.18 10.27
N ALA A 113 0.36 -8.61 10.90
CA ALA A 113 1.27 -9.31 11.78
C ALA A 113 1.43 -8.54 13.09
N THR A 114 1.61 -9.27 14.17
CA THR A 114 2.02 -8.71 15.45
C THR A 114 3.33 -9.33 15.91
N GLY A 115 4.19 -8.52 16.50
CA GLY A 115 5.48 -8.95 17.01
C GLY A 115 6.14 -7.86 17.85
N LYS A 116 7.27 -8.22 18.44
CA LYS A 116 8.03 -7.30 19.29
C LYS A 116 8.90 -6.38 18.43
N CYS A 117 8.73 -5.07 18.60
CA CYS A 117 9.57 -4.05 17.98
C CYS A 117 10.32 -3.31 19.09
N ASP A 118 11.54 -3.76 19.39
CA ASP A 118 12.34 -3.28 20.52
C ASP A 118 11.66 -3.53 21.89
N ASN A 119 11.28 -2.48 22.62
CA ASN A 119 10.70 -2.59 23.96
C ASN A 119 9.16 -2.59 23.98
N PHE A 120 8.49 -2.55 22.84
CA PHE A 120 7.03 -2.61 22.75
C PHE A 120 6.54 -3.65 21.73
N ASP A 121 5.32 -4.12 21.94
CA ASP A 121 4.60 -4.88 20.93
C ASP A 121 4.03 -3.92 19.88
N LEU A 122 4.15 -4.29 18.61
CA LEU A 122 3.66 -3.53 17.47
C LEU A 122 2.76 -4.42 16.62
N LEU A 123 1.67 -3.84 16.12
CA LEU A 123 0.88 -4.47 15.06
C LEU A 123 1.15 -3.74 13.75
N ALA A 124 1.59 -4.51 12.75
CA ALA A 124 1.90 -4.01 11.42
C ALA A 124 0.97 -4.64 10.37
N GLY A 125 0.33 -3.81 9.57
CA GLY A 125 -0.37 -4.22 8.37
C GLY A 125 0.43 -3.85 7.13
N ALA A 126 0.80 -4.82 6.29
CA ALA A 126 1.57 -4.57 5.07
C ALA A 126 0.81 -4.99 3.82
N MET A 127 0.64 -4.04 2.90
CA MET A 127 0.00 -4.30 1.62
C MET A 127 0.95 -4.94 0.61
N ASP A 128 0.43 -5.87 -0.18
CA ASP A 128 1.19 -6.58 -1.20
C ASP A 128 0.64 -6.31 -2.61
N PHE A 129 1.46 -5.67 -3.44
CA PHE A 129 1.08 -5.28 -4.79
C PHE A 129 0.89 -6.47 -5.73
N ASN A 130 1.46 -7.63 -5.40
CA ASN A 130 1.30 -8.84 -6.20
C ASN A 130 -0.15 -9.36 -6.17
N PHE A 131 -0.93 -9.00 -5.15
CA PHE A 131 -2.35 -9.32 -5.10
C PHE A 131 -3.18 -8.22 -5.76
N ILE A 132 -3.50 -8.41 -7.05
CA ILE A 132 -4.38 -7.51 -7.83
C ILE A 132 -3.97 -6.03 -7.68
N GLY A 133 -2.67 -5.73 -7.79
CA GLY A 133 -2.14 -4.36 -7.71
C GLY A 133 -2.27 -3.73 -6.31
N GLY A 134 -2.40 -4.55 -5.26
CA GLY A 134 -2.61 -4.04 -3.90
C GLY A 134 -3.93 -3.30 -3.77
N THR A 135 -4.93 -3.59 -4.61
CA THR A 135 -6.19 -2.82 -4.62
C THR A 135 -6.97 -3.05 -3.33
N MET A 136 -7.54 -1.97 -2.77
CA MET A 136 -8.36 -2.05 -1.57
C MET A 136 -9.77 -2.56 -1.92
N GLY A 137 -10.07 -3.78 -1.49
CA GLY A 137 -11.41 -4.37 -1.48
C GLY A 137 -11.91 -4.62 -0.05
N SER A 138 -13.04 -5.31 0.08
CA SER A 138 -13.76 -5.53 1.35
C SER A 138 -12.89 -6.15 2.44
N VAL A 139 -12.05 -7.11 2.08
CA VAL A 139 -11.17 -7.78 3.06
C VAL A 139 -10.01 -6.91 3.49
N VAL A 140 -9.46 -6.07 2.61
CA VAL A 140 -8.44 -5.09 3.02
C VAL A 140 -9.04 -4.14 4.05
N GLY A 141 -10.24 -3.60 3.78
CA GLY A 141 -10.90 -2.72 4.73
C GLY A 141 -11.33 -3.41 6.03
N GLU A 142 -11.74 -4.68 5.98
CA GLU A 142 -12.03 -5.46 7.19
C GLU A 142 -10.79 -5.76 8.02
N LYS A 143 -9.68 -6.17 7.40
CA LYS A 143 -8.42 -6.43 8.11
C LYS A 143 -7.87 -5.18 8.78
N ILE A 144 -7.96 -4.00 8.14
CA ILE A 144 -7.57 -2.73 8.77
C ILE A 144 -8.49 -2.39 9.95
N ARG A 145 -9.80 -2.60 9.82
CA ARG A 145 -10.75 -2.39 10.91
C ARG A 145 -10.44 -3.30 12.12
N LEU A 146 -10.22 -4.59 11.86
CA LEU A 146 -9.87 -5.57 12.89
C LEU A 146 -8.50 -5.27 13.52
N ALA A 147 -7.51 -4.88 12.72
CA ALA A 147 -6.21 -4.43 13.22
C ALA A 147 -6.34 -3.23 14.16
N SER A 148 -7.15 -2.23 13.79
CA SER A 148 -7.38 -1.04 14.62
C SER A 148 -8.05 -1.41 15.95
N ASN A 149 -9.07 -2.28 15.91
CA ASN A 149 -9.71 -2.78 17.13
C ASN A 149 -8.73 -3.57 18.02
N TYR A 150 -7.92 -4.45 17.42
CA TYR A 150 -6.92 -5.22 18.15
C TYR A 150 -5.90 -4.30 18.84
N CYS A 151 -5.43 -3.26 18.14
CA CYS A 151 -4.55 -2.25 18.72
C CYS A 151 -5.18 -1.55 19.94
N ILE A 152 -6.48 -1.25 19.90
CA ILE A 152 -7.21 -0.66 21.03
C ILE A 152 -7.31 -1.64 22.19
N GLU A 153 -7.72 -2.88 21.92
CA GLU A 153 -7.91 -3.94 22.93
C GLU A 153 -6.59 -4.29 23.66
N HIS A 154 -5.47 -4.26 22.95
CA HIS A 154 -4.15 -4.62 23.47
C HIS A 154 -3.27 -3.41 23.80
N ASN A 155 -3.75 -2.18 23.63
CA ASN A 155 -2.97 -0.95 23.80
C ASN A 155 -1.64 -0.95 23.02
N MET A 156 -1.71 -1.32 21.74
CA MET A 156 -0.57 -1.51 20.86
C MET A 156 -0.54 -0.48 19.72
N PRO A 157 0.62 0.09 19.35
CA PRO A 157 0.71 0.99 18.21
C PRO A 157 0.36 0.26 16.92
N LEU A 158 -0.17 1.01 15.95
CA LEU A 158 -0.47 0.53 14.61
C LEU A 158 0.51 1.12 13.58
N LEU A 159 1.07 0.26 12.74
CA LEU A 159 1.81 0.65 11.54
C LEU A 159 1.09 0.09 10.30
N LEU A 160 0.64 0.95 9.39
CA LEU A 160 0.09 0.52 8.09
C LEU A 160 1.05 0.87 6.94
N ILE A 161 1.64 -0.16 6.34
CA ILE A 161 2.52 -0.08 5.18
C ILE A 161 1.67 -0.21 3.92
N SER A 162 1.40 0.93 3.29
CA SER A 162 0.41 1.06 2.23
C SER A 162 1.05 1.04 0.85
N ARG A 163 0.52 0.18 -0.01
CA ARG A 163 0.90 0.06 -1.42
C ARG A 163 -0.29 -0.36 -2.24
N SER A 164 -0.77 0.55 -3.09
CA SER A 164 -2.03 0.32 -3.79
C SER A 164 -2.12 1.10 -5.09
N SER A 165 -2.73 0.47 -6.10
CA SER A 165 -3.20 1.18 -7.30
C SER A 165 -4.61 1.78 -7.14
N GLY A 166 -5.24 1.69 -5.96
CA GLY A 166 -6.57 2.27 -5.68
C GLY A 166 -7.61 1.25 -5.21
N ALA A 167 -8.89 1.55 -5.43
CA ALA A 167 -10.00 0.68 -5.05
C ALA A 167 -10.12 -0.55 -5.96
N ARG A 168 -10.60 -1.67 -5.42
CA ARG A 168 -10.81 -2.89 -6.20
C ARG A 168 -12.10 -2.82 -7.00
N LEU A 169 -11.95 -2.54 -8.30
CA LEU A 169 -13.09 -2.37 -9.22
C LEU A 169 -14.06 -3.55 -9.20
N MET A 170 -13.55 -4.78 -9.08
CA MET A 170 -14.36 -6.01 -9.12
C MET A 170 -15.38 -6.11 -7.98
N GLU A 171 -15.15 -5.41 -6.86
CA GLU A 171 -16.09 -5.37 -5.74
C GLU A 171 -16.95 -4.08 -5.74
N GLY A 172 -16.79 -3.21 -6.74
CA GLY A 172 -17.63 -2.03 -6.96
C GLY A 172 -17.77 -1.11 -5.74
N MET A 173 -19.02 -0.84 -5.35
CA MET A 173 -19.32 0.06 -4.22
C MET A 173 -18.79 -0.46 -2.88
N PHE A 174 -18.63 -1.78 -2.71
CA PHE A 174 -18.04 -2.32 -1.49
C PHE A 174 -16.60 -1.82 -1.30
N SER A 175 -15.81 -1.74 -2.37
CA SER A 175 -14.45 -1.17 -2.33
C SER A 175 -14.46 0.32 -1.96
N LEU A 176 -15.39 1.10 -2.51
CA LEU A 176 -15.52 2.53 -2.20
C LEU A 176 -15.81 2.73 -0.71
N MET A 177 -16.75 1.95 -0.16
CA MET A 177 -17.13 2.05 1.25
C MET A 177 -16.00 1.68 2.21
N GLN A 178 -14.97 0.95 1.75
CA GLN A 178 -13.80 0.68 2.58
C GLN A 178 -13.03 1.95 2.93
N MET A 179 -13.08 3.00 2.11
CA MET A 179 -12.47 4.30 2.46
C MET A 179 -13.06 4.83 3.76
N VAL A 180 -14.40 4.88 3.85
CA VAL A 180 -15.10 5.35 5.06
C VAL A 180 -14.83 4.42 6.24
N LYS A 181 -14.96 3.10 6.03
CA LYS A 181 -14.75 2.10 7.07
C LYS A 181 -13.36 2.17 7.71
N THR A 182 -12.33 2.27 6.88
CA THR A 182 -10.94 2.31 7.34
C THR A 182 -10.60 3.63 8.01
N THR A 183 -11.05 4.76 7.45
CA THR A 183 -10.92 6.07 8.11
C THR A 183 -11.55 6.06 9.49
N LEU A 184 -12.81 5.59 9.62
CA LEU A 184 -13.48 5.51 10.92
C LEU A 184 -12.77 4.56 11.89
N ALA A 185 -12.16 3.49 11.40
CA ALA A 185 -11.41 2.56 12.25
C ALA A 185 -10.13 3.20 12.79
N VAL A 186 -9.35 3.87 11.95
CA VAL A 186 -8.10 4.50 12.38
C VAL A 186 -8.34 5.74 13.23
N SER A 187 -9.43 6.49 12.99
CA SER A 187 -9.80 7.64 13.85
C SER A 187 -10.10 7.23 15.30
N LYS A 188 -10.59 6.01 15.54
CA LYS A 188 -10.80 5.51 16.91
C LYS A 188 -9.51 5.28 17.68
N LEU A 189 -8.36 5.15 16.99
CA LEU A 189 -7.06 5.01 17.64
C LEU A 189 -6.71 6.29 18.40
N ASP A 190 -6.97 7.45 17.79
CA ASP A 190 -6.77 8.77 18.42
C ASP A 190 -7.63 8.93 19.69
N GLU A 191 -8.92 8.53 19.63
CA GLU A 191 -9.81 8.54 20.79
C GLU A 191 -9.27 7.71 21.98
N HIS A 192 -8.52 6.65 21.69
CA HIS A 192 -7.89 5.76 22.67
C HIS A 192 -6.40 6.06 22.91
N ARG A 193 -5.88 7.14 22.32
CA ARG A 193 -4.46 7.55 22.39
C ARG A 193 -3.49 6.44 21.96
N ILE A 194 -3.88 5.68 20.95
CA ILE A 194 -3.06 4.63 20.36
C ILE A 194 -2.27 5.21 19.19
N PRO A 195 -0.93 5.20 19.20
CA PRO A 195 -0.14 5.76 18.11
C PRO A 195 -0.39 5.02 16.80
N PHE A 196 -0.66 5.78 15.74
CA PHE A 196 -0.85 5.28 14.39
C PHE A 196 0.13 5.94 13.40
N ILE A 197 0.91 5.11 12.71
CA ILE A 197 1.83 5.54 11.66
C ILE A 197 1.38 4.97 10.31
N SER A 198 1.22 5.85 9.31
CA SER A 198 0.98 5.47 7.92
C SER A 198 2.30 5.54 7.14
N TYR A 199 2.75 4.40 6.60
CA TYR A 199 3.95 4.32 5.77
C TYR A 199 3.60 4.08 4.30
N LEU A 200 3.87 5.07 3.46
CA LEU A 200 3.47 5.10 2.06
C LEU A 200 4.63 4.65 1.14
N ILE A 201 4.43 3.56 0.41
CA ILE A 201 5.46 2.98 -0.46
C ILE A 201 5.02 2.95 -1.93
N ASN A 202 5.98 3.03 -2.84
CA ASN A 202 5.71 3.23 -4.26
C ASN A 202 4.95 2.05 -4.93
N PRO A 203 3.76 2.24 -5.53
CA PRO A 203 2.89 3.43 -5.52
C PRO A 203 1.77 3.35 -4.47
N VAL A 204 1.24 4.51 -4.08
CA VAL A 204 -0.03 4.61 -3.32
C VAL A 204 -0.98 5.54 -4.04
N MET A 205 -2.12 5.02 -4.48
CA MET A 205 -3.04 5.74 -5.36
C MET A 205 -4.49 5.72 -4.87
N GLY A 206 -5.27 6.70 -5.31
CA GLY A 206 -6.74 6.68 -5.25
C GLY A 206 -7.28 6.57 -3.83
N GLY A 207 -8.19 5.62 -3.63
CA GLY A 207 -8.93 5.49 -2.38
C GLY A 207 -8.06 5.35 -1.13
N VAL A 208 -6.90 4.69 -1.22
CA VAL A 208 -5.98 4.56 -0.08
C VAL A 208 -5.39 5.92 0.32
N THR A 209 -4.96 6.73 -0.65
CA THR A 209 -4.48 8.10 -0.36
C THR A 209 -5.58 9.04 0.12
N ALA A 210 -6.83 8.80 -0.27
CA ALA A 210 -7.98 9.62 0.14
C ALA A 210 -8.72 9.04 1.37
N SER A 211 -8.08 8.16 2.14
CA SER A 211 -8.63 7.57 3.37
C SER A 211 -7.53 7.39 4.41
N TYR A 212 -7.42 6.21 5.03
CA TYR A 212 -6.49 5.92 6.13
C TYR A 212 -5.01 6.21 5.80
N GLY A 213 -4.62 6.20 4.53
CA GLY A 213 -3.23 6.44 4.12
C GLY A 213 -2.71 7.84 4.47
N MET A 214 -3.60 8.84 4.60
CA MET A 214 -3.22 10.24 4.91
C MET A 214 -3.79 10.73 6.24
N ILE A 215 -4.35 9.84 7.06
CA ILE A 215 -5.00 10.18 8.33
C ILE A 215 -4.31 9.40 9.44
N ALA A 216 -3.15 9.86 9.88
CA ALA A 216 -2.31 9.22 10.89
C ALA A 216 -1.58 10.28 11.73
N ASP A 217 -1.01 9.87 12.87
CA ASP A 217 -0.16 10.76 13.68
C ASP A 217 1.11 11.15 12.92
N PHE A 218 1.67 10.18 12.18
CA PHE A 218 2.75 10.40 11.25
C PHE A 218 2.44 9.72 9.91
N VAL A 219 2.53 10.49 8.83
CA VAL A 219 2.51 10.03 7.45
C VAL A 219 3.93 10.09 6.91
N ILE A 220 4.54 8.92 6.75
CA ILE A 220 5.92 8.78 6.31
C ILE A 220 5.98 8.07 4.95
N ALA A 221 7.01 8.32 4.14
CA ALA A 221 7.11 7.71 2.80
C ALA A 221 8.53 7.25 2.44
N GLU A 222 8.61 6.34 1.47
CA GLU A 222 9.90 5.99 0.83
C GLU A 222 10.30 7.03 -0.23
N PRO A 223 11.61 7.24 -0.47
CA PRO A 223 12.12 8.15 -1.51
C PRO A 223 11.54 7.83 -2.89
N ARG A 224 11.26 8.89 -3.65
CA ARG A 224 10.72 8.83 -5.02
C ARG A 224 9.41 8.05 -5.15
N SER A 225 8.69 7.81 -4.05
CA SER A 225 7.41 7.11 -4.07
C SER A 225 6.37 7.92 -4.80
N LEU A 226 5.63 7.27 -5.71
CA LEU A 226 4.55 7.91 -6.42
C LEU A 226 3.26 7.80 -5.60
N ILE A 227 2.79 8.93 -5.08
CA ILE A 227 1.67 9.02 -4.14
C ILE A 227 0.69 10.08 -4.63
N GLY A 228 -0.59 9.71 -4.80
CA GLY A 228 -1.62 10.69 -5.07
C GLY A 228 -2.99 10.11 -5.43
N TYR A 229 -4.00 10.96 -5.50
CA TYR A 229 -5.37 10.49 -5.76
C TYR A 229 -5.54 9.95 -7.18
N THR A 230 -5.14 10.72 -8.18
CA THR A 230 -5.30 10.38 -9.60
C THR A 230 -3.97 9.99 -10.21
N GLY A 231 -3.92 8.90 -10.97
CA GLY A 231 -2.68 8.48 -11.63
C GLY A 231 -2.16 9.52 -12.66
N PRO A 232 -0.83 9.64 -12.85
CA PRO A 232 -0.23 10.69 -13.68
C PRO A 232 -0.68 10.64 -15.15
N ARG A 233 -1.05 9.45 -15.64
CA ARG A 233 -1.62 9.27 -16.97
C ARG A 233 -2.94 10.01 -17.15
N ILE A 234 -3.88 9.82 -16.21
CA ILE A 234 -5.21 10.44 -16.28
C ILE A 234 -5.08 11.96 -16.14
N ILE A 235 -4.13 12.42 -15.31
CA ILE A 235 -3.82 13.84 -15.13
C ILE A 235 -3.32 14.45 -16.44
N LYS A 236 -2.35 13.80 -17.10
CA LYS A 236 -1.82 14.23 -18.41
C LYS A 236 -2.92 14.30 -19.47
N GLU A 237 -3.77 13.27 -19.54
CA GLU A 237 -4.91 13.21 -20.48
C GLU A 237 -5.94 14.33 -20.21
N SER A 238 -6.17 14.68 -18.94
CA SER A 238 -7.17 15.70 -18.55
C SER A 238 -6.68 17.14 -18.73
N ILE A 239 -5.41 17.41 -18.42
CA ILE A 239 -4.83 18.77 -18.46
C ILE A 239 -4.21 19.09 -19.84
N GLY A 240 -3.89 18.06 -20.63
CA GLY A 240 -3.25 18.21 -21.95
C GLY A 240 -1.79 18.70 -21.88
N LYS A 241 -1.17 18.71 -20.70
CA LYS A 241 0.23 19.07 -20.46
C LYS A 241 0.93 18.01 -19.62
N GLU A 242 2.24 17.88 -19.77
CA GLU A 242 3.03 17.01 -18.91
C GLU A 242 3.20 17.66 -17.53
N PRO A 243 2.86 16.94 -16.44
CA PRO A 243 3.17 17.42 -15.10
C PRO A 243 4.69 17.44 -14.87
N PRO A 244 5.18 18.25 -13.91
CA PRO A 244 6.57 18.23 -13.49
C PRO A 244 7.08 16.81 -13.16
N ASN A 245 8.37 16.54 -13.38
CA ASN A 245 8.95 15.20 -13.15
C ASN A 245 8.85 14.72 -11.70
N ASP A 246 8.84 15.65 -10.75
CA ASP A 246 8.69 15.42 -9.32
C ASP A 246 7.23 15.38 -8.86
N PHE A 247 6.27 15.67 -9.74
CA PHE A 247 4.85 15.69 -9.38
C PHE A 247 4.41 14.34 -8.80
N GLN A 248 3.67 14.38 -7.68
CA GLN A 248 3.26 13.20 -6.90
C GLN A 248 4.40 12.36 -6.32
N LYS A 249 5.65 12.82 -6.39
CA LYS A 249 6.75 12.15 -5.68
C LYS A 249 6.73 12.49 -4.20
N SER A 250 7.23 11.59 -3.37
CA SER A 250 7.37 11.81 -1.92
C SER A 250 8.06 13.15 -1.62
N GLU A 251 9.08 13.55 -2.40
CA GLU A 251 9.76 14.83 -2.25
C GLU A 251 8.84 16.03 -2.52
N PHE A 252 7.97 15.93 -3.53
CA PHE A 252 6.95 16.93 -3.81
C PHE A 252 5.91 16.97 -2.69
N LEU A 253 5.46 15.83 -2.18
CA LEU A 253 4.50 15.77 -1.09
C LEU A 253 5.07 16.37 0.20
N LEU A 254 6.32 16.06 0.54
CA LEU A 254 7.01 16.61 1.72
C LEU A 254 7.11 18.14 1.63
N LYS A 255 7.54 18.66 0.48
CA LYS A 255 7.65 20.11 0.24
C LYS A 255 6.31 20.84 0.38
N ASN A 256 5.20 20.18 0.07
CA ASN A 256 3.85 20.75 0.17
C ASN A 256 3.14 20.40 1.49
N GLY A 257 3.80 19.74 2.44
CA GLY A 257 3.24 19.43 3.76
C GLY A 257 2.23 18.29 3.79
N PHE A 258 2.23 17.39 2.79
CA PHE A 258 1.33 16.23 2.76
C PHE A 258 1.89 15.00 3.48
N ILE A 259 3.20 14.94 3.71
CA ILE A 259 3.87 13.89 4.48
C ILE A 259 4.87 14.53 5.42
N ASP A 260 5.14 13.89 6.54
CA ASP A 260 6.00 14.42 7.61
C ASP A 260 7.48 14.17 7.34
N MET A 261 7.82 13.03 6.73
CA MET A 261 9.20 12.67 6.43
C MET A 261 9.33 11.62 5.33
N ILE A 262 10.51 11.60 4.73
CA ILE A 262 10.94 10.59 3.77
C ILE A 262 12.04 9.78 4.43
N ILE A 263 11.89 8.46 4.46
CA ILE A 263 12.85 7.57 5.12
C ILE A 263 13.36 6.49 4.18
N ASN A 264 14.68 6.25 4.25
CA ASN A 264 15.26 5.05 3.64
C ASN A 264 14.70 3.82 4.37
N ARG A 265 14.43 2.73 3.64
CA ARG A 265 13.81 1.53 4.21
C ARG A 265 14.68 0.90 5.30
N ASN A 266 16.00 1.03 5.19
CA ASN A 266 16.95 0.57 6.20
C ASN A 266 16.75 1.27 7.57
N GLU A 267 16.22 2.49 7.54
CA GLU A 267 15.93 3.29 8.74
C GLU A 267 14.49 3.09 9.25
N LEU A 268 13.71 2.18 8.65
CA LEU A 268 12.30 1.99 9.00
C LEU A 268 12.13 1.63 10.48
N LYS A 269 12.69 0.50 10.91
CA LYS A 269 12.58 0.04 12.30
C LYS A 269 13.04 1.08 13.32
N PRO A 270 14.26 1.67 13.24
CA PRO A 270 14.69 2.67 14.21
C PRO A 270 13.82 3.93 14.19
N THR A 271 13.32 4.35 13.02
CA THR A 271 12.40 5.50 12.93
C THR A 271 11.07 5.20 13.63
N ILE A 272 10.46 4.04 13.40
CA ILE A 272 9.20 3.64 14.03
C ILE A 272 9.34 3.63 15.56
N ILE A 273 10.43 3.07 16.08
CA ILE A 273 10.73 3.07 17.52
C ILE A 273 10.80 4.50 18.06
N LYS A 274 11.53 5.38 17.37
CA LYS A 274 11.68 6.79 17.78
C LYS A 274 10.35 7.54 17.79
N LEU A 275 9.54 7.39 16.74
CA LEU A 275 8.25 8.08 16.61
C LEU A 275 7.25 7.61 17.66
N ILE A 276 7.18 6.31 17.92
CA ILE A 276 6.29 5.76 18.94
C ILE A 276 6.71 6.21 20.34
N ASN A 277 8.01 6.19 20.65
CA ASN A 277 8.51 6.69 21.93
C ASN A 277 8.29 8.19 22.11
N LEU A 278 8.25 8.97 21.02
CA LEU A 278 7.96 10.40 21.10
C LEU A 278 6.52 10.70 21.53
N ILE A 279 5.54 9.93 21.05
CA ILE A 279 4.11 10.15 21.35
C ILE A 279 3.69 9.48 22.67
N ARG A 280 4.34 8.37 23.05
CA ARG A 280 4.01 7.63 24.28
C ARG A 280 4.53 8.28 25.56
N ASN A 281 5.48 9.20 25.47
CA ASN A 281 5.98 10.00 26.60
C ASN A 281 5.10 11.23 26.84
#